data_AF-A0A970C914-F1
#
_entry.id   AF-A0A970C914-F1
#
_cell.length_a   1.000
_cell.length_b   1.000
_cell.length_c   1.000
_cell.angle_alpha   90.00
_cell.angle_beta   90.00
_cell.angle_gamma   90.00
#
_symmetry.space_group_name_H-M   'P 1'
#
loop_
_entity.id
_entity.type
_entity.pdbx_description
1 polymer ?
#
loop_
_entity_poly.entity_id
_entity_poly.type
_entity_poly.pdbx_seq_one_letter_code
_entity_poly.pdbx_strand_id
1 'polypeptide(L)'
;MGLGVRRWACLVLAAALCGSAAAAEEDGEVSLPDTGGTPAVYVTAPGGSVSYDNATSLTVRAEGRNVKRFALELRLEGQTLTAQAEGANVEYTFTLDTPQTQGATLTVRGYAENRVAPEVPYAEQTVQVLSPKAELIEKMIALAYANSTDSRYKFAPAETDYDIGVCKNFVMRLFDTYSDGYRMLAYPELALHMPKNNSKKACAPYDYGIEWRPETAADGSPFEIVAQFKYDDAKTVEENAELARNLLVQIKKGDFFQIVGYYGGGNGPHSMFIIRDYDPVTQMIHWTDSNMRGTRVNGARWGYLQYDADADVTWWVNVFNMKKRGATLYRLRDDLYQYGETE
;
A
#
# COMPACT_ATOMS: atom_id res chain seq x y z
N MET A 1 12.69 62.87 39.13
CA MET A 1 12.79 63.27 37.71
C MET A 1 11.93 62.29 36.92
N GLY A 2 10.72 62.59 36.44
CA GLY A 2 10.04 63.84 36.17
C GLY A 2 9.36 63.69 34.82
N LEU A 3 8.02 63.52 34.84
CA LEU A 3 6.98 64.00 33.90
C LEU A 3 7.34 63.99 32.39
N GLY A 4 6.61 63.35 31.46
CA GLY A 4 5.15 63.34 31.28
C GLY A 4 4.68 64.58 30.52
N VAL A 5 4.51 64.54 29.19
CA VAL A 5 3.93 65.62 28.35
C VAL A 5 3.51 65.04 26.98
N ARG A 6 2.45 65.40 26.26
CA ARG A 6 1.05 65.86 26.46
C ARG A 6 0.43 65.83 25.05
N ARG A 7 -0.87 65.50 24.97
CA ARG A 7 -1.77 65.76 23.83
C ARG A 7 -1.89 67.27 23.55
N TRP A 8 -2.01 67.69 22.28
CA TRP A 8 -2.79 68.84 21.76
C TRP A 8 -3.04 68.55 20.26
N ALA A 9 -4.24 68.43 19.68
CA ALA A 9 -5.48 69.24 19.65
C ALA A 9 -5.52 70.30 18.50
N CYS A 10 -6.51 70.10 17.62
CA CYS A 10 -7.36 71.07 16.91
C CYS A 10 -6.83 71.99 15.78
N LEU A 11 -7.52 71.94 14.62
CA LEU A 11 -8.29 73.01 13.93
C LEU A 11 -8.74 72.46 12.54
N VAL A 12 -10.01 72.30 12.16
CA VAL A 12 -11.14 73.23 11.86
C VAL A 12 -10.91 74.17 10.65
N LEU A 13 -11.65 73.92 9.55
CA LEU A 13 -12.50 74.83 8.73
C LEU A 13 -12.95 74.03 7.47
N ALA A 14 -14.22 73.65 7.24
CA ALA A 14 -15.46 74.38 6.98
C ALA A 14 -15.51 75.14 5.63
N ALA A 15 -16.28 74.64 4.66
CA ALA A 15 -17.31 75.38 3.91
C ALA A 15 -18.04 74.49 2.89
N ALA A 16 -19.37 74.60 2.88
CA ALA A 16 -20.34 73.88 2.05
C ALA A 16 -20.58 74.58 0.69
N LEU A 17 -21.21 73.89 -0.27
CA LEU A 17 -22.51 74.28 -0.88
C LEU A 17 -22.93 73.38 -2.07
N CYS A 18 -24.19 72.92 -1.98
CA CYS A 18 -25.21 72.71 -3.01
C CYS A 18 -25.05 71.71 -4.17
N GLY A 19 -26.09 70.88 -4.35
CA GLY A 19 -26.47 70.38 -5.67
C GLY A 19 -27.17 69.02 -5.67
N SER A 20 -28.49 69.01 -5.61
CA SER A 20 -29.40 67.87 -5.74
C SER A 20 -29.28 67.11 -7.07
N ALA A 21 -29.29 65.78 -7.03
CA ALA A 21 -29.97 64.94 -8.02
C ALA A 21 -30.23 63.55 -7.41
N ALA A 22 -31.50 63.21 -7.23
CA ALA A 22 -31.93 61.86 -6.95
C ALA A 22 -31.67 61.00 -8.20
N ALA A 23 -30.86 59.96 -8.07
CA ALA A 23 -30.80 58.86 -9.01
C ALA A 23 -31.24 57.61 -8.24
N ALA A 24 -32.29 56.97 -8.76
CA ALA A 24 -32.75 55.68 -8.29
C ALA A 24 -31.64 54.64 -8.50
N GLU A 25 -31.17 54.02 -7.42
CA GLU A 25 -30.46 52.75 -7.52
C GLU A 25 -31.53 51.68 -7.79
N GLU A 26 -31.54 51.17 -9.02
CA GLU A 26 -32.08 49.85 -9.28
C GLU A 26 -31.22 48.86 -8.49
N ASP A 27 -31.83 48.20 -7.49
CA ASP A 27 -31.29 46.99 -6.86
C ASP A 27 -31.19 45.89 -7.93
N GLY A 28 -30.12 45.95 -8.71
CA GLY A 28 -29.63 44.83 -9.49
C GLY A 28 -29.17 43.78 -8.49
N GLU A 29 -30.04 42.84 -8.17
CA GLU A 29 -29.68 41.60 -7.49
C GLU A 29 -28.68 40.87 -8.40
N VAL A 30 -27.39 41.14 -8.19
CA VAL A 30 -26.29 40.38 -8.79
C VAL A 30 -26.35 39.02 -8.11
N SER A 31 -27.17 38.13 -8.66
CA SER A 31 -27.06 36.70 -8.38
C SER A 31 -25.67 36.30 -8.87
N LEU A 32 -24.71 36.24 -7.95
CA LEU A 32 -23.46 35.52 -8.20
C LEU A 32 -23.88 34.16 -8.76
N PRO A 33 -23.38 33.73 -9.93
CA PRO A 33 -23.62 32.38 -10.39
C PRO A 33 -23.17 31.48 -9.24
N ASP A 34 -24.07 30.61 -8.79
CA ASP A 34 -23.80 29.61 -7.76
C ASP A 34 -22.49 28.92 -8.16
N THR A 35 -21.37 29.34 -7.57
CA THR A 35 -20.06 28.75 -7.84
C THR A 35 -20.02 27.48 -7.02
N GLY A 36 -20.88 26.52 -7.38
CA GLY A 36 -20.78 25.14 -6.94
C GLY A 36 -19.33 24.74 -7.13
N GLY A 37 -18.62 24.54 -6.02
CA GLY A 37 -17.20 24.21 -6.00
C GLY A 37 -16.85 23.03 -6.92
N THR A 38 -15.57 22.85 -7.22
CA THR A 38 -15.09 21.80 -8.13
C THR A 38 -15.71 20.43 -7.81
N PRO A 39 -16.50 19.85 -8.73
CA PRO A 39 -16.88 18.46 -8.72
C PRO A 39 -15.68 17.55 -8.42
N ALA A 40 -15.90 16.70 -7.44
CA ALA A 40 -15.00 15.61 -7.07
C ALA A 40 -15.81 14.32 -7.19
N VAL A 41 -15.11 13.24 -7.43
CA VAL A 41 -15.65 11.88 -7.41
C VAL A 41 -14.83 11.10 -6.40
N TYR A 42 -15.48 10.27 -5.60
CA TYR A 42 -14.84 9.32 -4.68
C TYR A 42 -15.39 7.95 -4.94
N VAL A 43 -14.52 6.95 -5.11
CA VAL A 43 -14.93 5.59 -5.50
C VAL A 43 -14.55 4.58 -4.43
N THR A 44 -15.50 3.71 -4.05
CA THR A 44 -15.26 2.56 -3.18
C THR A 44 -15.76 1.30 -3.90
N ALA A 45 -14.86 0.39 -4.27
CA ALA A 45 -15.21 -0.98 -4.62
C ALA A 45 -15.52 -1.76 -3.32
N PRO A 46 -16.25 -2.89 -3.36
CA PRO A 46 -16.90 -3.43 -2.15
C PRO A 46 -15.92 -3.81 -1.04
N GLY A 47 -16.46 -3.99 0.17
CA GLY A 47 -15.76 -4.48 1.34
C GLY A 47 -15.73 -6.00 1.45
N GLY A 48 -14.60 -6.49 1.95
CA GLY A 48 -14.37 -7.57 2.92
C GLY A 48 -14.90 -9.00 2.81
N SER A 49 -15.76 -9.38 1.86
CA SER A 49 -16.31 -10.76 1.88
C SER A 49 -16.26 -11.59 0.62
N VAL A 50 -15.69 -11.06 -0.47
CA VAL A 50 -15.60 -11.83 -1.71
C VAL A 50 -14.25 -11.60 -2.34
N SER A 51 -13.57 -12.66 -2.76
CA SER A 51 -12.53 -12.49 -3.77
C SER A 51 -13.16 -11.95 -5.02
N TYR A 52 -12.68 -10.80 -5.48
CA TYR A 52 -13.13 -10.33 -6.78
C TYR A 52 -12.58 -11.18 -7.94
N ASP A 53 -11.47 -11.89 -7.72
CA ASP A 53 -11.04 -12.92 -8.63
C ASP A 53 -12.00 -14.12 -8.49
N ASN A 54 -12.69 -14.48 -9.58
CA ASN A 54 -13.89 -15.33 -9.60
C ASN A 54 -15.22 -14.73 -9.10
N ALA A 55 -15.36 -13.41 -8.92
CA ALA A 55 -16.66 -12.80 -8.61
C ALA A 55 -17.53 -12.65 -9.86
N THR A 56 -18.83 -12.95 -9.77
CA THR A 56 -19.81 -12.70 -10.85
C THR A 56 -20.39 -11.29 -10.82
N SER A 57 -20.05 -10.49 -9.81
CA SER A 57 -20.56 -9.13 -9.67
C SER A 57 -19.61 -8.24 -8.89
N LEU A 58 -19.63 -6.93 -9.16
CA LEU A 58 -18.84 -5.92 -8.47
C LEU A 58 -19.71 -4.71 -8.11
N THR A 59 -19.89 -4.46 -6.81
CA THR A 59 -20.62 -3.28 -6.30
C THR A 59 -19.69 -2.09 -6.11
N VAL A 60 -20.00 -0.98 -6.76
CA VAL A 60 -19.19 0.23 -6.69
C VAL A 60 -20.00 1.33 -6.05
N ARG A 61 -19.36 2.12 -5.20
CA ARG A 61 -19.90 3.35 -4.64
C ARG A 61 -19.19 4.53 -5.26
N ALA A 62 -19.94 5.55 -5.64
CA ALA A 62 -19.44 6.81 -6.14
C ALA A 62 -20.13 7.96 -5.39
N GLU A 63 -19.36 8.86 -4.78
CA GLU A 63 -19.85 10.11 -4.20
C GLU A 63 -19.31 11.29 -4.99
N GLY A 64 -20.10 12.35 -5.14
CA GLY A 64 -19.65 13.55 -5.83
C GLY A 64 -20.30 14.83 -5.38
N ARG A 65 -19.44 15.81 -5.07
CA ARG A 65 -19.87 17.18 -4.74
C ARG A 65 -20.26 17.89 -6.02
N ASN A 66 -21.41 18.56 -6.07
CA ASN A 66 -21.89 19.26 -7.28
C ASN A 66 -21.99 18.38 -8.54
N VAL A 67 -22.16 17.07 -8.33
CA VAL A 67 -22.46 16.07 -9.36
C VAL A 67 -23.93 15.70 -9.25
N LYS A 68 -24.60 15.56 -10.39
CA LYS A 68 -26.02 15.17 -10.49
C LYS A 68 -26.23 13.85 -11.20
N ARG A 69 -25.26 13.47 -12.04
CA ARG A 69 -25.26 12.20 -12.77
C ARG A 69 -23.85 11.64 -12.80
N PHE A 70 -23.74 10.32 -12.67
CA PHE A 70 -22.52 9.57 -12.87
C PHE A 70 -22.62 8.71 -14.13
N ALA A 71 -21.52 8.61 -14.87
CA ALA A 71 -21.28 7.49 -15.77
C ALA A 71 -20.16 6.63 -15.18
N LEU A 72 -20.45 5.35 -15.01
CA LEU A 72 -19.54 4.35 -14.48
C LEU A 72 -19.10 3.46 -15.65
N GLU A 73 -17.81 3.16 -15.71
CA GLU A 73 -17.23 2.29 -16.73
C GLU A 73 -16.26 1.32 -16.06
N LEU A 74 -16.62 0.04 -16.04
CA LEU A 74 -15.77 -1.03 -15.56
C LEU A 74 -15.14 -1.73 -16.78
N ARG A 75 -13.82 -1.64 -16.89
CA ARG A 75 -13.03 -2.35 -17.90
C ARG A 75 -12.40 -3.58 -17.28
N LEU A 76 -12.63 -4.72 -17.89
CA LEU A 76 -11.98 -6.00 -17.61
C LEU A 76 -11.32 -6.51 -18.90
N GLU A 77 -10.51 -7.56 -18.79
CA GLU A 77 -10.00 -8.23 -19.99
C GLU A 77 -11.17 -8.81 -20.81
N GLY A 78 -11.33 -8.32 -22.04
CA GLY A 78 -12.38 -8.79 -22.96
C GLY A 78 -13.80 -8.30 -22.66
N GLN A 79 -14.03 -7.50 -21.61
CA GLN A 79 -15.35 -6.99 -21.25
C GLN A 79 -15.28 -5.51 -20.82
N THR A 80 -16.20 -4.69 -21.33
CA THR A 80 -16.42 -3.32 -20.84
C THR A 80 -17.88 -3.17 -20.47
N LEU A 81 -18.13 -2.84 -19.21
CA LEU A 81 -19.47 -2.61 -18.68
C LEU A 81 -19.65 -1.13 -18.38
N THR A 82 -20.80 -0.59 -18.72
CA THR A 82 -21.14 0.81 -18.46
C THR A 82 -22.46 0.92 -17.73
N ALA A 83 -22.56 1.93 -16.87
CA ALA A 83 -23.78 2.26 -16.18
C ALA A 83 -23.93 3.77 -16.05
N GLN A 84 -25.17 4.24 -15.95
CA GLN A 84 -25.48 5.60 -15.57
C GLN A 84 -26.35 5.59 -14.33
N ALA A 85 -26.14 6.57 -13.46
CA ALA A 85 -26.92 6.73 -12.26
C ALA A 85 -27.06 8.21 -11.90
N GLU A 86 -28.22 8.58 -11.38
CA GLU A 86 -28.54 9.94 -10.96
C GLU A 86 -28.36 10.11 -9.46
N GLY A 87 -28.07 11.34 -9.03
CA GLY A 87 -27.84 11.71 -7.63
C GLY A 87 -26.40 12.14 -7.35
N ALA A 88 -26.18 12.64 -6.14
CA ALA A 88 -24.85 13.00 -5.63
C ALA A 88 -24.08 11.81 -5.05
N ASN A 89 -24.79 10.70 -4.80
CA ASN A 89 -24.25 9.44 -4.30
C ASN A 89 -24.88 8.29 -5.09
N VAL A 90 -24.06 7.34 -5.51
CA VAL A 90 -24.48 6.18 -6.30
C VAL A 90 -23.87 4.93 -5.70
N GLU A 91 -24.69 3.89 -5.56
CA GLU A 91 -24.25 2.51 -5.38
C GLU A 91 -24.76 1.70 -6.58
N TYR A 92 -23.86 1.04 -7.30
CA TYR A 92 -24.20 0.29 -8.50
C TYR A 92 -23.48 -1.06 -8.53
N THR A 93 -24.19 -2.12 -8.89
CA THR A 93 -23.62 -3.47 -9.00
C THR A 93 -23.50 -3.89 -10.46
N PHE A 94 -22.27 -4.04 -10.93
CA PHE A 94 -21.97 -4.65 -12.22
C PHE A 94 -22.18 -6.15 -12.12
N THR A 95 -22.79 -6.75 -13.16
CA THR A 95 -22.81 -8.22 -13.35
C THR A 95 -21.78 -8.56 -14.41
N LEU A 96 -20.91 -9.52 -14.10
CA LEU A 96 -19.75 -9.89 -14.92
C LEU A 96 -20.11 -11.14 -15.74
N ASP A 97 -19.73 -11.16 -17.02
CA ASP A 97 -20.06 -12.28 -17.92
C ASP A 97 -19.22 -13.51 -17.56
N THR A 98 -18.00 -13.27 -17.10
CA THR A 98 -17.07 -14.28 -16.58
C THR A 98 -16.67 -13.88 -15.17
N PRO A 99 -16.65 -14.81 -14.21
CA PRO A 99 -16.27 -14.46 -12.85
C PRO A 99 -14.79 -14.09 -12.77
N GLN A 100 -14.44 -12.80 -12.60
CA GLN A 100 -13.06 -12.28 -12.46
C GLN A 100 -13.09 -10.74 -12.32
N THR A 101 -12.22 -10.15 -11.48
CA THR A 101 -11.91 -8.71 -11.58
C THR A 101 -10.41 -8.40 -11.60
N GLN A 102 -9.56 -9.41 -11.74
CA GLN A 102 -8.12 -9.21 -11.87
C GLN A 102 -7.82 -8.19 -12.97
N GLY A 103 -7.05 -7.16 -12.64
CA GLY A 103 -6.69 -6.09 -13.58
C GLY A 103 -7.85 -5.16 -13.96
N ALA A 104 -9.02 -5.30 -13.34
CA ALA A 104 -10.16 -4.45 -13.65
C ALA A 104 -9.88 -2.99 -13.27
N THR A 105 -10.36 -2.09 -14.11
CA THR A 105 -10.23 -0.65 -13.94
C THR A 105 -11.61 -0.03 -13.96
N LEU A 106 -11.93 0.74 -12.93
CA LEU A 106 -13.19 1.44 -12.80
C LEU A 106 -12.96 2.93 -13.03
N THR A 107 -13.56 3.45 -14.09
CA THR A 107 -13.60 4.89 -14.38
C THR A 107 -14.98 5.42 -14.01
N VAL A 108 -15.01 6.47 -13.18
CA VAL A 108 -16.21 7.16 -12.75
C VAL A 108 -16.15 8.60 -13.22
N ARG A 109 -17.20 9.03 -13.92
CA ARG A 109 -17.34 10.35 -14.52
C ARG A 109 -18.55 11.07 -13.92
N GLY A 110 -18.33 12.22 -13.31
CA GLY A 110 -19.37 13.07 -12.74
C GLY A 110 -19.78 14.20 -13.68
N TYR A 111 -21.09 14.40 -13.85
CA TYR A 111 -21.70 15.44 -14.68
C TYR A 111 -22.52 16.43 -13.83
N ALA A 112 -22.39 17.72 -14.14
CA ALA A 112 -23.15 18.79 -13.52
C ALA A 112 -24.30 19.27 -14.43
N GLU A 113 -25.40 19.71 -13.84
CA GLU A 113 -26.68 20.00 -14.54
C GLU A 113 -26.69 21.34 -15.31
N ASN A 114 -25.93 22.34 -14.86
CA ASN A 114 -26.06 23.73 -15.34
C ASN A 114 -24.85 24.23 -16.17
N ARG A 115 -24.48 23.55 -17.26
CA ARG A 115 -23.39 24.01 -18.15
C ARG A 115 -23.64 23.77 -19.64
N VAL A 116 -22.94 24.56 -20.46
CA VAL A 116 -23.02 24.68 -21.93
C VAL A 116 -22.76 23.35 -22.68
N ALA A 117 -22.13 22.36 -22.04
CA ALA A 117 -21.82 21.06 -22.64
C ALA A 117 -22.16 19.91 -21.65
N PRO A 118 -23.43 19.46 -21.57
CA PRO A 118 -23.88 18.44 -20.60
C PRO A 118 -23.25 17.06 -20.82
N GLU A 119 -22.60 16.83 -21.96
CA GLU A 119 -21.96 15.56 -22.32
C GLU A 119 -20.46 15.47 -21.95
N VAL A 120 -19.86 16.55 -21.45
CA VAL A 120 -18.45 16.55 -21.03
C VAL A 120 -18.39 16.28 -19.52
N PRO A 121 -17.66 15.24 -19.05
CA PRO A 121 -17.52 14.98 -17.63
C PRO A 121 -16.75 16.12 -16.95
N TYR A 122 -17.25 16.57 -15.81
CA TYR A 122 -16.61 17.64 -15.04
C TYR A 122 -15.51 17.08 -14.14
N ALA A 123 -15.74 15.91 -13.58
CA ALA A 123 -14.78 15.18 -12.78
C ALA A 123 -14.67 13.76 -13.30
N GLU A 124 -13.44 13.25 -13.37
CA GLU A 124 -13.16 11.87 -13.72
C GLU A 124 -12.18 11.31 -12.70
N GLN A 125 -12.50 10.13 -12.17
CA GLN A 125 -11.57 9.35 -11.36
C GLN A 125 -11.50 7.95 -11.93
N THR A 126 -10.28 7.46 -12.11
CA THR A 126 -10.03 6.07 -12.49
C THR A 126 -9.30 5.37 -11.35
N VAL A 127 -9.84 4.24 -10.90
CA VAL A 127 -9.25 3.41 -9.85
C VAL A 127 -9.05 1.98 -10.35
N GLN A 128 -7.96 1.36 -9.95
CA GLN A 128 -7.76 -0.07 -10.15
C GLN A 128 -8.55 -0.84 -9.09
N VAL A 129 -9.29 -1.87 -9.50
CA VAL A 129 -9.91 -2.81 -8.56
C VAL A 129 -8.82 -3.76 -8.09
N LEU A 130 -8.50 -3.70 -6.80
CA LEU A 130 -7.48 -4.57 -6.21
C LEU A 130 -8.03 -5.98 -6.02
N SER A 131 -7.21 -6.99 -6.35
CA SER A 131 -7.49 -8.36 -5.91
C SER A 131 -7.30 -8.49 -4.40
N PRO A 132 -7.85 -9.52 -3.74
CA PRO A 132 -7.66 -9.74 -2.30
C PRO A 132 -6.19 -9.82 -1.89
N LYS A 133 -5.35 -10.45 -2.73
CA LYS A 133 -3.90 -10.46 -2.55
C LYS A 133 -3.33 -9.04 -2.55
N ALA A 134 -3.69 -8.23 -3.55
CA ALA A 134 -3.19 -6.86 -3.66
C ALA A 134 -3.67 -6.00 -2.49
N GLU A 135 -4.92 -6.14 -2.07
CA GLU A 135 -5.47 -5.44 -0.90
C GLU A 135 -4.73 -5.82 0.39
N LEU A 136 -4.50 -7.11 0.62
CA LEU A 136 -3.72 -7.58 1.77
C LEU A 136 -2.30 -6.98 1.75
N ILE A 137 -1.67 -6.93 0.59
CA ILE A 137 -0.35 -6.29 0.41
C ILE A 137 -0.40 -4.79 0.77
N GLU A 138 -1.37 -4.03 0.26
CA GLU A 138 -1.49 -2.60 0.60
C GLU A 138 -1.75 -2.40 2.10
N LYS A 139 -2.60 -3.23 2.72
CA LYS A 139 -2.84 -3.21 4.17
C LYS A 139 -1.56 -3.45 4.96
N MET A 140 -0.74 -4.44 4.56
CA MET A 140 0.56 -4.70 5.18
C MET A 140 1.55 -3.53 5.01
N ILE A 141 1.61 -2.90 3.83
CA ILE A 141 2.47 -1.73 3.57
C ILE A 141 2.03 -0.54 4.43
N ALA A 142 0.72 -0.25 4.47
CA ALA A 142 0.16 0.81 5.29
C ALA A 142 0.46 0.60 6.78
N LEU A 143 0.34 -0.65 7.27
CA LEU A 143 0.71 -1.00 8.63
C LEU A 143 2.21 -0.87 8.89
N ALA A 144 3.07 -1.23 7.93
CA ALA A 144 4.52 -1.03 8.05
C ALA A 144 4.86 0.47 8.15
N TYR A 145 4.21 1.32 7.36
CA TYR A 145 4.36 2.78 7.44
C TYR A 145 3.90 3.31 8.80
N ALA A 146 2.72 2.90 9.28
CA ALA A 146 2.21 3.27 10.60
C ALA A 146 3.19 2.85 11.72
N ASN A 147 3.67 1.61 11.68
CA ASN A 147 4.67 1.11 12.63
C ASN A 147 5.99 1.90 12.58
N SER A 148 6.38 2.44 11.42
CA SER A 148 7.60 3.24 11.28
C SER A 148 7.53 4.61 11.98
N THR A 149 6.32 5.10 12.24
CA THR A 149 6.06 6.39 12.90
C THR A 149 5.65 6.23 14.37
N ASP A 150 5.14 5.07 14.76
CA ASP A 150 4.78 4.73 16.13
C ASP A 150 6.02 4.45 17.00
N SER A 151 6.12 5.13 18.14
CA SER A 151 7.23 4.99 19.08
C SER A 151 7.36 3.58 19.69
N ARG A 152 6.28 2.80 19.72
CA ARG A 152 6.27 1.41 20.17
C ARG A 152 7.02 0.48 19.23
N TYR A 153 6.97 0.76 17.92
CA TYR A 153 7.47 -0.17 16.90
C TYR A 153 8.72 0.34 16.18
N LYS A 154 8.87 1.67 16.02
CA LYS A 154 10.00 2.29 15.32
C LYS A 154 11.35 1.90 15.91
N PHE A 155 11.42 1.79 17.24
CA PHE A 155 12.62 1.35 17.95
C PHE A 155 12.19 0.47 19.12
N ALA A 156 12.40 -0.84 19.01
CA ALA A 156 11.81 -1.81 19.91
C ALA A 156 12.81 -2.89 20.35
N PRO A 157 12.59 -3.59 21.47
CA PRO A 157 13.43 -4.71 21.89
C PRO A 157 13.58 -5.75 20.78
N ALA A 158 14.77 -6.37 20.69
CA ALA A 158 15.11 -7.38 19.70
C ALA A 158 16.23 -8.34 20.20
N GLU A 159 16.24 -8.63 21.50
CA GLU A 159 17.20 -9.52 22.15
C GLU A 159 16.72 -10.98 22.13
N THR A 160 15.43 -11.21 22.34
CA THR A 160 14.82 -12.55 22.40
C THR A 160 14.00 -12.85 21.16
N ASP A 161 13.79 -14.13 20.87
CA ASP A 161 12.99 -14.60 19.73
C ASP A 161 11.53 -14.14 19.76
N TYR A 162 11.03 -13.62 20.89
CA TYR A 162 9.66 -13.13 21.06
C TYR A 162 9.56 -11.60 20.96
N ASP A 163 10.69 -10.90 20.90
CA ASP A 163 10.66 -9.44 20.93
C ASP A 163 10.11 -8.87 19.62
N ILE A 164 9.29 -7.82 19.73
CA ILE A 164 8.54 -7.25 18.60
C ILE A 164 9.41 -6.59 17.53
N GLY A 165 10.66 -6.25 17.87
CA GLY A 165 11.67 -5.69 16.98
C GLY A 165 12.49 -6.76 16.26
N VAL A 166 12.30 -8.06 16.52
CA VAL A 166 12.91 -9.11 15.71
C VAL A 166 12.31 -9.10 14.30
N CYS A 167 13.17 -9.14 13.28
CA CYS A 167 12.77 -9.06 11.86
C CYS A 167 11.62 -10.01 11.49
N LYS A 168 11.71 -11.30 11.86
CA LYS A 168 10.65 -12.29 11.62
C LYS A 168 9.34 -11.94 12.33
N ASN A 169 9.39 -11.48 13.58
CA ASN A 169 8.19 -11.09 14.33
C ASN A 169 7.55 -9.81 13.75
N PHE A 170 8.35 -8.91 13.20
CA PHE A 170 7.85 -7.76 12.46
C PHE A 170 7.07 -8.21 11.22
N VAL A 171 7.67 -9.02 10.34
CA VAL A 171 6.98 -9.47 9.12
C VAL A 171 5.78 -10.37 9.41
N MET A 172 5.85 -11.22 10.45
CA MET A 172 4.70 -12.02 10.91
C MET A 172 3.56 -11.12 11.34
N ARG A 173 3.85 -10.10 12.17
CA ARG A 173 2.82 -9.15 12.63
C ARG A 173 2.14 -8.44 11.46
N LEU A 174 2.88 -8.05 10.42
CA LEU A 174 2.26 -7.41 9.24
C LEU A 174 1.18 -8.30 8.65
N PHE A 175 1.50 -9.58 8.45
CA PHE A 175 0.59 -10.57 7.88
C PHE A 175 -0.54 -10.96 8.84
N ASP A 176 -0.19 -11.37 10.07
CA ASP A 176 -1.12 -11.88 11.08
C ASP A 176 -2.18 -10.84 11.50
N THR A 177 -1.89 -9.54 11.36
CA THR A 177 -2.86 -8.47 11.66
C THR A 177 -4.09 -8.52 10.75
N TYR A 178 -3.94 -9.03 9.52
CA TYR A 178 -4.99 -9.01 8.51
C TYR A 178 -5.38 -10.39 8.00
N SER A 179 -4.58 -11.43 8.25
CA SER A 179 -4.74 -12.78 7.68
C SER A 179 -6.08 -13.43 8.03
N ASP A 180 -6.65 -13.13 9.20
CA ASP A 180 -7.94 -13.69 9.63
C ASP A 180 -9.08 -13.37 8.66
N GLY A 181 -9.00 -12.20 8.01
CA GLY A 181 -9.96 -11.72 7.01
C GLY A 181 -9.77 -12.33 5.62
N TYR A 182 -8.91 -13.35 5.46
CA TYR A 182 -8.65 -13.98 4.16
C TYR A 182 -8.56 -15.50 4.26
N ARG A 183 -8.80 -16.19 3.13
CA ARG A 183 -8.68 -17.64 2.96
C ARG A 183 -8.17 -17.96 1.55
N MET A 184 -7.77 -19.20 1.30
CA MET A 184 -7.43 -19.69 -0.04
C MET A 184 -8.65 -20.37 -0.66
N LEU A 185 -8.98 -20.09 -1.92
CA LEU A 185 -10.10 -20.73 -2.62
C LEU A 185 -9.99 -22.26 -2.63
N ALA A 186 -8.76 -22.78 -2.76
CA ALA A 186 -8.50 -24.22 -2.71
C ALA A 186 -8.72 -24.85 -1.32
N TYR A 187 -8.65 -24.05 -0.25
CA TYR A 187 -8.74 -24.49 1.15
C TYR A 187 -9.55 -23.49 2.00
N PRO A 188 -10.87 -23.36 1.73
CA PRO A 188 -11.70 -22.31 2.33
C PRO A 188 -11.81 -22.42 3.86
N GLU A 189 -11.66 -23.63 4.40
CA GLU A 189 -11.78 -23.92 5.83
C GLU A 189 -10.48 -23.65 6.63
N LEU A 190 -9.34 -23.45 5.95
CA LEU A 190 -8.05 -23.29 6.62
C LEU A 190 -7.73 -21.82 6.88
N ALA A 191 -7.54 -21.45 8.15
CA ALA A 191 -6.97 -20.16 8.50
C ALA A 191 -5.57 -20.01 7.90
N LEU A 192 -5.26 -18.80 7.43
CA LEU A 192 -3.94 -18.52 6.86
C LEU A 192 -2.93 -18.29 7.98
N HIS A 193 -1.71 -18.79 7.81
CA HIS A 193 -0.61 -18.50 8.71
C HIS A 193 0.71 -18.38 7.97
N MET A 194 1.67 -17.65 8.57
CA MET A 194 3.02 -17.57 8.01
C MET A 194 3.86 -18.80 8.41
N PRO A 195 4.64 -19.38 7.48
CA PRO A 195 5.50 -20.52 7.79
C PRO A 195 6.46 -20.25 8.93
N LYS A 196 6.65 -21.26 9.77
CA LYS A 196 7.61 -21.20 10.88
C LYS A 196 9.04 -21.15 10.36
N ASN A 197 9.97 -20.65 11.18
CA ASN A 197 11.39 -20.74 10.85
C ASN A 197 11.82 -22.21 10.73
N ASN A 198 12.65 -22.51 9.73
CA ASN A 198 13.18 -23.86 9.58
C ASN A 198 14.23 -24.14 10.66
N SER A 199 14.41 -25.39 11.08
CA SER A 199 15.40 -25.71 12.12
C SER A 199 16.84 -25.63 11.57
N LYS A 200 17.82 -25.30 12.43
CA LYS A 200 19.25 -25.30 12.04
C LYS A 200 19.68 -26.62 11.39
N LYS A 201 19.18 -27.76 11.90
CA LYS A 201 19.47 -29.09 11.37
C LYS A 201 18.91 -29.28 9.95
N ALA A 202 17.71 -28.77 9.70
CA ALA A 202 17.06 -28.88 8.40
C ALA A 202 17.63 -27.91 7.36
N CYS A 203 18.23 -26.78 7.78
CA CYS A 203 18.96 -25.89 6.87
C CYS A 203 20.31 -26.46 6.42
N ALA A 204 20.91 -27.40 7.16
CA ALA A 204 22.22 -27.94 6.83
C ALA A 204 22.24 -28.54 5.40
N PRO A 205 23.29 -28.30 4.59
CA PRO A 205 24.59 -27.71 4.97
C PRO A 205 24.64 -26.17 5.01
N TYR A 206 23.52 -25.49 4.72
CA TYR A 206 23.40 -24.04 4.73
C TYR A 206 23.18 -23.47 6.13
N ASP A 207 23.44 -22.18 6.28
CA ASP A 207 23.23 -21.46 7.52
C ASP A 207 21.72 -21.35 7.87
N TYR A 208 21.44 -21.30 9.17
CA TYR A 208 20.09 -21.18 9.70
C TYR A 208 19.38 -19.92 9.17
N GLY A 209 18.12 -20.10 8.76
CA GLY A 209 17.27 -19.03 8.26
C GLY A 209 17.45 -18.71 6.78
N ILE A 210 18.12 -19.59 6.01
CA ILE A 210 18.15 -19.46 4.54
C ILE A 210 16.76 -19.62 3.92
N GLU A 211 15.88 -20.36 4.60
CA GLU A 211 14.50 -20.60 4.24
C GLU A 211 13.64 -20.87 5.48
N TRP A 212 12.33 -20.70 5.33
CA TRP A 212 11.34 -21.11 6.30
C TRP A 212 11.03 -22.60 6.14
N ARG A 213 10.28 -23.14 7.09
CA ARG A 213 9.85 -24.54 7.03
C ARG A 213 9.06 -24.76 5.72
N PRO A 214 9.30 -25.85 4.99
CA PRO A 214 8.48 -26.19 3.85
C PRO A 214 7.06 -26.49 4.34
N GLU A 215 6.13 -25.66 3.90
CA GLU A 215 4.69 -25.73 4.18
C GLU A 215 3.96 -25.44 2.87
N THR A 216 2.80 -26.06 2.69
CA THR A 216 2.00 -25.98 1.48
C THR A 216 0.67 -25.28 1.75
N ALA A 217 -0.08 -25.00 0.69
CA ALA A 217 -1.45 -24.50 0.83
C ALA A 217 -2.35 -25.44 1.67
N ALA A 218 -2.12 -26.76 1.59
CA ALA A 218 -2.84 -27.75 2.39
C ALA A 218 -2.53 -27.67 3.90
N ASP A 219 -1.41 -27.03 4.27
CA ASP A 219 -1.05 -26.79 5.66
C ASP A 219 -1.68 -25.49 6.19
N GLY A 220 -2.19 -24.61 5.31
CA GLY A 220 -2.67 -23.25 5.64
C GLY A 220 -1.71 -22.13 5.24
N SER A 221 -0.54 -22.44 4.66
CA SER A 221 0.42 -21.42 4.19
C SER A 221 0.00 -20.84 2.84
N PRO A 222 -0.27 -19.52 2.73
CA PRO A 222 -0.60 -18.88 1.45
C PRO A 222 0.62 -18.47 0.63
N PHE A 223 1.81 -18.97 0.97
CA PHE A 223 3.07 -18.55 0.37
C PHE A 223 3.66 -19.61 -0.55
N GLU A 224 4.12 -19.16 -1.71
CA GLU A 224 4.88 -19.94 -2.68
C GLU A 224 6.33 -19.46 -2.74
N ILE A 225 7.28 -20.40 -2.84
CA ILE A 225 8.66 -20.06 -3.15
C ILE A 225 8.74 -19.78 -4.65
N VAL A 226 8.85 -18.51 -5.02
CA VAL A 226 8.93 -18.09 -6.43
C VAL A 226 10.36 -18.04 -6.94
N ALA A 227 11.33 -17.85 -6.05
CA ALA A 227 12.75 -17.90 -6.38
C ALA A 227 13.58 -18.28 -5.15
N GLN A 228 14.65 -19.05 -5.38
CA GLN A 228 15.61 -19.40 -4.33
C GLN A 228 17.03 -19.42 -4.90
N PHE A 229 17.95 -18.84 -4.15
CA PHE A 229 19.38 -18.93 -4.39
C PHE A 229 20.05 -19.54 -3.16
N LYS A 230 20.86 -20.56 -3.40
CA LYS A 230 21.71 -21.20 -2.40
C LYS A 230 23.10 -21.31 -3.01
N TYR A 231 24.12 -20.83 -2.29
CA TYR A 231 25.49 -20.82 -2.81
C TYR A 231 25.96 -22.23 -3.17
N ASP A 232 26.53 -22.38 -4.36
CA ASP A 232 27.06 -23.63 -4.89
C ASP A 232 28.59 -23.59 -4.89
N ASP A 233 29.21 -24.44 -4.05
CA ASP A 233 30.66 -24.57 -3.92
C ASP A 233 31.33 -25.14 -5.19
N ALA A 234 30.56 -25.71 -6.12
CA ALA A 234 31.07 -26.21 -7.40
C ALA A 234 31.15 -25.12 -8.49
N LYS A 235 30.59 -23.93 -8.24
CA LYS A 235 30.56 -22.78 -9.16
C LYS A 235 31.57 -21.72 -8.77
N THR A 236 31.95 -20.88 -9.74
CA THR A 236 32.75 -19.68 -9.45
C THR A 236 31.93 -18.65 -8.65
N VAL A 237 32.60 -17.65 -8.10
CA VAL A 237 31.93 -16.55 -7.38
C VAL A 237 31.02 -15.77 -8.33
N GLU A 238 31.46 -15.57 -9.57
CA GLU A 238 30.75 -14.86 -10.62
C GLU A 238 29.53 -15.65 -11.12
N GLU A 239 29.64 -16.97 -11.29
CA GLU A 239 28.50 -17.82 -11.63
C GLU A 239 27.43 -17.81 -10.53
N ASN A 240 27.85 -17.89 -9.26
CA ASN A 240 26.92 -17.74 -8.14
C ASN A 240 26.31 -16.32 -8.08
N ALA A 241 27.09 -15.30 -8.39
CA ALA A 241 26.60 -13.91 -8.44
C ALA A 241 25.48 -13.77 -9.47
N GLU A 242 25.62 -14.38 -10.64
CA GLU A 242 24.58 -14.35 -11.69
C GLU A 242 23.30 -15.07 -11.25
N LEU A 243 23.41 -16.23 -10.60
CA LEU A 243 22.26 -16.93 -10.02
C LEU A 243 21.56 -16.09 -8.93
N ALA A 244 22.33 -15.40 -8.10
CA ALA A 244 21.81 -14.47 -7.12
C ALA A 244 21.07 -13.28 -7.79
N ARG A 245 21.60 -12.72 -8.89
CA ARG A 245 20.91 -11.68 -9.67
C ARG A 245 19.60 -12.18 -10.27
N ASN A 246 19.60 -13.40 -10.81
CA ASN A 246 18.42 -14.01 -11.38
C ASN A 246 17.29 -14.19 -10.36
N LEU A 247 17.60 -14.38 -9.08
CA LEU A 247 16.59 -14.31 -8.03
C LEU A 247 16.07 -12.88 -7.84
N LEU A 248 16.97 -11.90 -7.74
CA LEU A 248 16.62 -10.52 -7.38
C LEU A 248 15.72 -9.84 -8.41
N VAL A 249 15.91 -10.12 -9.70
CA VAL A 249 15.08 -9.53 -10.77
C VAL A 249 13.64 -10.07 -10.80
N GLN A 250 13.34 -11.11 -10.01
CA GLN A 250 11.99 -11.67 -9.87
C GLN A 250 11.17 -11.02 -8.75
N ILE A 251 11.78 -10.13 -7.97
CA ILE A 251 11.14 -9.45 -6.84
C ILE A 251 9.91 -8.67 -7.30
N LYS A 252 8.81 -8.89 -6.59
CA LYS A 252 7.54 -8.18 -6.73
C LYS A 252 7.12 -7.55 -5.41
N LYS A 253 6.37 -6.46 -5.51
CA LYS A 253 5.67 -5.84 -4.39
C LYS A 253 4.86 -6.91 -3.64
N GLY A 254 5.01 -6.93 -2.32
CA GLY A 254 4.31 -7.88 -1.45
C GLY A 254 5.04 -9.20 -1.21
N ASP A 255 6.21 -9.42 -1.81
CA ASP A 255 7.02 -10.59 -1.48
C ASP A 255 7.64 -10.46 -0.09
N PHE A 256 7.73 -11.58 0.63
CA PHE A 256 8.62 -11.70 1.78
C PHE A 256 9.98 -12.19 1.30
N PHE A 257 11.03 -11.48 1.67
CA PHE A 257 12.38 -11.80 1.27
C PHE A 257 13.19 -12.26 2.48
N GLN A 258 13.58 -13.53 2.48
CA GLN A 258 14.38 -14.15 3.53
C GLN A 258 15.81 -14.28 3.02
N ILE A 259 16.77 -13.80 3.80
CA ILE A 259 18.19 -13.93 3.49
C ILE A 259 18.95 -14.54 4.67
N VAL A 260 20.13 -15.09 4.38
CA VAL A 260 21.22 -15.18 5.35
C VAL A 260 22.43 -14.51 4.76
N GLY A 261 22.99 -13.50 5.43
CA GLY A 261 23.98 -12.65 4.80
C GLY A 261 24.69 -11.69 5.74
N TYR A 262 25.64 -10.94 5.17
CA TYR A 262 26.24 -9.78 5.81
C TYR A 262 25.67 -8.52 5.16
N TYR A 263 24.90 -7.76 5.91
CA TYR A 263 24.13 -6.63 5.39
C TYR A 263 24.54 -5.28 6.01
N GLY A 264 25.81 -5.17 6.41
CA GLY A 264 26.42 -3.98 7.00
C GLY A 264 26.03 -3.72 8.46
N GLY A 265 24.74 -3.81 8.79
CA GLY A 265 24.23 -3.65 10.17
C GLY A 265 24.15 -4.95 10.99
N GLY A 266 24.46 -6.09 10.37
CA GLY A 266 24.43 -7.40 11.00
C GLY A 266 24.95 -8.52 10.10
N ASN A 267 25.05 -9.72 10.68
CA ASN A 267 25.53 -10.94 10.02
C ASN A 267 24.65 -12.12 10.48
N GLY A 268 23.91 -12.72 9.57
CA GLY A 268 23.01 -13.84 9.87
C GLY A 268 21.68 -13.77 9.13
N PRO A 269 20.65 -14.50 9.62
CA PRO A 269 19.33 -14.52 8.99
C PRO A 269 18.60 -13.20 9.14
N HIS A 270 17.85 -12.82 8.10
CA HIS A 270 17.02 -11.63 8.12
C HIS A 270 15.77 -11.81 7.25
N SER A 271 14.63 -11.32 7.73
CA SER A 271 13.35 -11.31 7.00
C SER A 271 12.92 -9.87 6.73
N MET A 272 12.51 -9.57 5.51
CA MET A 272 11.98 -8.26 5.13
C MET A 272 10.75 -8.41 4.24
N PHE A 273 10.01 -7.32 4.10
CA PHE A 273 8.83 -7.24 3.26
C PHE A 273 9.08 -6.25 2.12
N ILE A 274 8.88 -6.70 0.88
CA ILE A 274 9.12 -5.90 -0.33
C ILE A 274 7.92 -4.99 -0.57
N ILE A 275 8.18 -3.70 -0.77
CA ILE A 275 7.12 -2.69 -0.90
C ILE A 275 6.97 -2.13 -2.32
N ARG A 276 7.86 -2.51 -3.25
CA ARG A 276 7.79 -2.16 -4.68
C ARG A 276 8.34 -3.30 -5.54
N ASP A 277 7.88 -3.38 -6.78
CA ASP A 277 8.49 -4.24 -7.79
C ASP A 277 9.95 -3.85 -8.02
N TYR A 278 10.77 -4.83 -8.43
CA TYR A 278 12.10 -4.55 -8.96
C TYR A 278 12.01 -3.59 -10.15
N ASP A 279 12.79 -2.51 -10.12
CA ASP A 279 12.91 -1.55 -11.21
C ASP A 279 14.12 -1.89 -12.09
N PRO A 280 13.96 -2.34 -13.34
CA PRO A 280 15.08 -2.69 -14.21
C PRO A 280 15.91 -1.47 -14.66
N VAL A 281 15.36 -0.25 -14.57
CA VAL A 281 16.06 0.98 -14.97
C VAL A 281 17.06 1.39 -13.89
N THR A 282 16.60 1.47 -12.64
CA THR A 282 17.44 1.88 -11.50
C THR A 282 18.15 0.71 -10.84
N GLN A 283 17.69 -0.52 -11.08
CA GLN A 283 18.14 -1.76 -10.43
C GLN A 283 17.93 -1.76 -8.91
N MET A 284 17.03 -0.91 -8.40
CA MET A 284 16.78 -0.74 -6.97
C MET A 284 15.74 -1.73 -6.47
N ILE A 285 15.96 -2.19 -5.23
CA ILE A 285 15.00 -2.98 -4.46
C ILE A 285 14.60 -2.15 -3.25
N HIS A 286 13.29 -2.03 -3.02
CA HIS A 286 12.70 -1.29 -1.91
C HIS A 286 12.00 -2.22 -0.93
N TRP A 287 12.35 -2.11 0.34
CA TRP A 287 11.81 -2.97 1.39
C TRP A 287 11.53 -2.23 2.68
N THR A 288 10.83 -2.92 3.58
CA THR A 288 10.73 -2.58 4.99
C THR A 288 11.14 -3.77 5.85
N ASP A 289 11.85 -3.48 6.94
CA ASP A 289 12.35 -4.49 7.88
C ASP A 289 12.37 -3.95 9.32
N SER A 290 12.72 -4.83 10.26
CA SER A 290 13.12 -4.43 11.60
C SER A 290 14.43 -5.09 12.00
N ASN A 291 15.28 -4.36 12.73
CA ASN A 291 16.55 -4.82 13.33
C ASN A 291 17.67 -5.12 12.32
N MET A 292 17.54 -4.72 11.05
CA MET A 292 18.69 -4.73 10.14
C MET A 292 19.76 -3.72 10.60
N ARG A 293 19.33 -2.57 11.15
CA ARG A 293 20.18 -1.54 11.78
C ARG A 293 20.05 -1.43 13.30
N GLY A 294 19.87 -2.54 14.02
CA GLY A 294 19.74 -2.49 15.48
C GLY A 294 20.99 -2.03 16.25
N THR A 295 20.82 -1.67 17.52
CA THR A 295 21.90 -1.28 18.45
C THR A 295 21.70 -1.91 19.83
N ARG A 296 22.70 -1.79 20.72
CA ARG A 296 22.53 -2.17 22.14
C ARG A 296 22.24 -0.94 22.99
N VAL A 297 21.21 -1.02 23.83
CA VAL A 297 20.85 -0.01 24.84
C VAL A 297 20.85 -0.71 26.19
N ASN A 298 21.68 -0.23 27.12
CA ASN A 298 21.82 -0.80 28.47
C ASN A 298 22.04 -2.33 28.48
N GLY A 299 22.84 -2.83 27.52
CA GLY A 299 23.16 -4.24 27.40
C GLY A 299 22.13 -5.09 26.66
N ALA A 300 20.94 -4.59 26.33
CA ALA A 300 19.93 -5.31 25.54
C ALA A 300 19.95 -4.83 24.07
N ARG A 301 19.70 -5.74 23.12
CA ARG A 301 19.55 -5.43 21.69
C ARG A 301 18.19 -4.80 21.43
N TRP A 302 18.19 -3.74 20.64
CA TRP A 302 17.02 -3.04 20.14
C TRP A 302 17.12 -2.94 18.62
N GLY A 303 16.00 -3.20 17.94
CA GLY A 303 15.85 -3.09 16.51
C GLY A 303 15.28 -1.75 16.10
N TYR A 304 15.85 -1.14 15.06
CA TYR A 304 15.22 -0.04 14.35
C TYR A 304 14.39 -0.60 13.20
N LEU A 305 13.16 -0.11 13.06
CA LEU A 305 12.33 -0.37 11.88
C LEU A 305 12.77 0.57 10.76
N GLN A 306 13.02 0.00 9.59
CA GLN A 306 13.32 0.72 8.36
C GLN A 306 12.12 0.62 7.42
N TYR A 307 11.59 1.76 6.97
CA TYR A 307 10.52 1.81 5.97
C TYR A 307 11.07 2.45 4.71
N ASP A 308 10.77 1.84 3.56
CA ASP A 308 11.27 2.26 2.25
C ASP A 308 12.80 2.39 2.22
N ALA A 309 13.49 1.41 2.81
CA ALA A 309 14.92 1.26 2.63
C ALA A 309 15.18 0.72 1.23
N ASP A 310 16.31 1.13 0.67
CA ASP A 310 16.67 0.86 -0.71
C ASP A 310 18.15 0.49 -0.86
N ALA A 311 18.42 -0.37 -1.84
CA ALA A 311 19.75 -0.78 -2.27
C ALA A 311 19.66 -1.44 -3.64
N ASP A 312 20.73 -1.31 -4.42
CA ASP A 312 20.80 -1.92 -5.75
C ASP A 312 21.06 -3.44 -5.68
N VAL A 313 20.83 -4.10 -6.82
CA VAL A 313 21.08 -5.54 -7.01
C VAL A 313 22.55 -5.93 -6.73
N THR A 314 23.52 -5.05 -6.98
CA THR A 314 24.94 -5.35 -6.72
C THR A 314 25.21 -5.46 -5.23
N TRP A 315 24.68 -4.53 -4.44
CA TRP A 315 24.74 -4.58 -2.99
C TRP A 315 24.10 -5.86 -2.45
N TRP A 316 22.89 -6.19 -2.90
CA TRP A 316 22.19 -7.40 -2.46
C TRP A 316 22.95 -8.69 -2.78
N VAL A 317 23.54 -8.82 -3.96
CA VAL A 317 24.37 -9.97 -4.28
C VAL A 317 25.55 -10.08 -3.30
N ASN A 318 26.20 -8.98 -2.97
CA ASN A 318 27.30 -8.99 -1.99
C ASN A 318 26.82 -9.37 -0.57
N VAL A 319 25.54 -9.18 -0.24
CA VAL A 319 24.99 -9.54 1.07
C VAL A 319 24.95 -11.05 1.29
N PHE A 320 24.54 -11.83 0.29
CA PHE A 320 24.24 -13.26 0.48
C PHE A 320 24.96 -14.22 -0.49
N ASN A 321 25.70 -13.71 -1.49
CA ASN A 321 26.54 -14.54 -2.37
C ASN A 321 27.82 -15.01 -1.66
N MET A 322 27.66 -15.90 -0.69
CA MET A 322 28.74 -16.43 0.14
C MET A 322 28.47 -17.90 0.48
N LYS A 323 29.54 -18.65 0.76
CA LYS A 323 29.44 -20.06 1.16
C LYS A 323 28.42 -20.29 2.27
N LYS A 324 27.59 -21.32 2.11
CA LYS A 324 26.48 -21.71 3.00
C LYS A 324 25.34 -20.70 3.12
N ARG A 325 25.35 -19.62 2.35
CA ARG A 325 24.35 -18.56 2.41
C ARG A 325 23.48 -18.53 1.16
N GLY A 326 22.48 -17.67 1.21
CA GLY A 326 21.55 -17.52 0.13
C GLY A 326 20.31 -16.73 0.53
N ALA A 327 19.30 -16.85 -0.30
CA ALA A 327 18.06 -16.12 -0.16
C ALA A 327 16.88 -16.90 -0.74
N THR A 328 15.69 -16.67 -0.16
CA THR A 328 14.43 -17.25 -0.62
C THR A 328 13.37 -16.17 -0.69
N LEU A 329 12.65 -16.13 -1.81
CA LEU A 329 11.57 -15.19 -2.07
C LEU A 329 10.22 -15.91 -1.95
N TYR A 330 9.36 -15.43 -1.05
CA TYR A 330 8.03 -15.97 -0.80
C TYR A 330 6.97 -15.01 -1.30
N ARG A 331 6.05 -15.51 -2.13
CA ARG A 331 4.97 -14.73 -2.71
C ARG A 331 3.62 -15.23 -2.24
N LEU A 332 2.72 -14.32 -1.91
CA LEU A 332 1.32 -14.66 -1.68
C LEU A 332 0.69 -15.26 -2.94
N ARG A 333 -0.08 -16.32 -2.77
CA ARG A 333 -0.86 -16.94 -3.85
C ARG A 333 -1.92 -16.00 -4.40
N ASP A 334 -2.27 -16.19 -5.67
CA ASP A 334 -3.31 -15.39 -6.34
C ASP A 334 -4.73 -15.87 -6.00
N ASP A 335 -4.90 -17.08 -5.45
CA ASP A 335 -6.21 -17.66 -5.10
C ASP A 335 -6.74 -17.24 -3.72
N LEU A 336 -6.28 -16.10 -3.21
CA LEU A 336 -6.79 -15.54 -1.96
C LEU A 336 -8.17 -14.92 -2.13
N TYR A 337 -9.03 -15.11 -1.13
CA TYR A 337 -10.32 -14.45 -1.02
C TYR A 337 -10.55 -13.89 0.37
N GLN A 338 -11.38 -12.86 0.48
CA GLN A 338 -11.73 -12.30 1.78
C GLN A 338 -12.74 -13.18 2.50
N TYR A 339 -12.54 -13.36 3.80
CA TYR A 339 -13.32 -14.24 4.64
C TYR A 339 -13.85 -13.45 5.84
N GLY A 340 -15.16 -13.50 6.07
CA GLY A 340 -15.76 -13.04 7.32
C GLY A 340 -16.43 -11.67 7.36
N GLU A 341 -16.74 -11.00 6.24
CA GLU A 341 -17.64 -9.81 6.24
C GLU A 341 -18.96 -10.07 5.50
N THR A 342 -19.75 -11.04 5.96
CA THR A 342 -21.18 -11.08 5.60
C THR A 342 -21.99 -10.56 6.79
N GLU A 343 -22.07 -9.24 6.91
CA GLU A 343 -23.20 -8.57 7.57
C GLU A 343 -23.76 -7.46 6.68
#